data_AF-A0A0J9Y0X0-F1
#
_entry.id   AF-A0A0J9Y0X0-F1
#
_cell.length_a   1.000
_cell.length_b   1.000
_cell.length_c   1.000
_cell.angle_alpha   90.00
_cell.angle_beta   90.00
_cell.angle_gamma   90.00
#
_symmetry.space_group_name_H-M   'P 1'
#
loop_
_entity.id
_entity.type
_entity.pdbx_description
1 polymer ?
#
loop_
_entity_poly.entity_id
_entity_poly.type
_entity_poly.pdbx_seq_one_letter_code
_entity_poly.pdbx_strand_id
1 'polypeptide(L)'
;ITFPFAMKSKNDQYISLVNNEVRVQIDSLTVYGGHNLSNPADNCTFTLHRTNCNKPPIEENETIAWNTRICFQWHCNIYEHAIRVENCWVGSKYHPVYLITADGCSSETTMISTPRYDSKMQKALSLGWLSVRQVGFTYLRLKCHIQICHVCDDECTLLTPPMNCTDYSNSYNHYRQVNFWNSSSYFNETCNFTSSSRNDPVSLNLYLFLIIHLFYHYFMS
;
A
#
# COMPACT_ATOMS: atom_id res chain seq x y z
N ILE A 1 -6.91 57.31 16.75
CA ILE A 1 -7.21 55.96 17.30
C ILE A 1 -6.28 54.98 16.61
N THR A 2 -5.12 54.73 17.22
CA THR A 2 -4.10 53.82 16.70
C THR A 2 -4.30 52.48 17.39
N PHE A 3 -4.80 51.49 16.64
CA PHE A 3 -4.85 50.11 17.11
C PHE A 3 -3.44 49.53 17.08
N PRO A 4 -2.89 48.99 18.17
CA PRO A 4 -1.66 48.24 18.09
C PRO A 4 -2.00 46.86 17.52
N PHE A 5 -1.52 46.57 16.32
CA PHE A 5 -1.40 45.20 15.83
C PHE A 5 -0.40 44.48 16.76
N ALA A 6 -0.92 43.73 17.74
CA ALA A 6 -0.10 42.87 18.57
C ALA A 6 0.52 41.77 17.69
N MET A 7 1.81 41.90 17.39
CA MET A 7 2.61 40.84 16.81
C MET A 7 2.68 39.69 17.82
N LYS A 8 1.89 38.62 17.58
CA LYS A 8 1.92 37.41 18.41
C LYS A 8 3.35 36.87 18.42
N SER A 9 3.92 36.61 19.60
CA SER A 9 5.30 36.13 19.67
C SER A 9 5.43 34.76 18.99
N LYS A 10 6.60 34.44 18.43
CA LYS A 10 6.84 33.13 17.79
C LYS A 10 6.54 31.95 18.73
N ASN A 11 6.75 32.14 20.04
CA ASN A 11 6.47 31.13 21.05
C ASN A 11 4.96 30.88 21.20
N ASP A 12 4.15 31.94 21.20
CA ASP A 12 2.68 31.83 21.29
C ASP A 12 2.09 31.20 20.02
N GLN A 13 2.70 31.43 18.87
CA GLN A 13 2.30 30.81 17.62
C GLN A 13 2.57 29.30 17.65
N TYR A 14 3.73 28.87 18.12
CA TYR A 14 4.06 27.45 18.27
C TYR A 14 3.12 26.74 19.26
N ILE A 15 2.92 27.30 20.46
CA ILE A 15 2.01 26.73 21.46
C ILE A 15 0.58 26.60 20.91
N SER A 16 0.13 27.61 20.14
CA SER A 16 -1.19 27.54 19.51
C SER A 16 -1.29 26.43 18.47
N LEU A 17 -0.22 26.11 17.73
CA LEU A 17 -0.24 25.00 16.77
C LEU A 17 -0.30 23.64 17.47
N VAL A 18 0.40 23.50 18.60
CA VAL A 18 0.41 22.25 19.38
C VAL A 18 -0.96 21.92 19.95
N ASN A 19 -1.61 22.94 20.51
CA ASN A 19 -2.90 22.79 21.17
C ASN A 19 -4.09 22.77 20.19
N ASN A 20 -3.87 23.09 18.92
CA ASN A 20 -4.92 23.09 17.92
C ASN A 20 -5.24 21.67 17.45
N GLU A 21 -6.51 21.32 17.58
CA GLU A 21 -7.07 20.20 16.85
C GLU A 21 -7.36 20.60 15.41
N VAL A 22 -7.14 19.67 14.49
CA VAL A 22 -7.28 19.93 13.05
C VAL A 22 -8.15 18.86 12.42
N ARG A 23 -8.94 19.26 11.41
CA ARG A 23 -9.68 18.29 10.59
C ARG A 23 -8.73 17.51 9.70
N VAL A 24 -9.15 16.35 9.25
CA VAL A 24 -8.38 15.56 8.28
C VAL A 24 -9.17 15.44 6.99
N GLN A 25 -8.54 15.79 5.87
CA GLN A 25 -9.08 15.65 4.54
C GLN A 25 -8.25 14.61 3.79
N ILE A 26 -8.89 13.52 3.39
CA ILE A 26 -8.25 12.45 2.62
C ILE A 26 -8.55 12.70 1.14
N ASP A 27 -7.51 12.90 0.35
CA ASP A 27 -7.63 12.96 -1.10
C ASP A 27 -7.84 11.57 -1.70
N SER A 28 -8.37 11.55 -2.92
CA SER A 28 -8.46 10.32 -3.70
C SER A 28 -7.09 9.66 -3.88
N LEU A 29 -7.09 8.34 -3.68
CA LEU A 29 -5.93 7.50 -3.92
C LEU A 29 -5.51 7.57 -5.39
N THR A 30 -4.21 7.65 -5.64
CA THR A 30 -3.69 7.47 -6.99
C THR A 30 -3.18 6.04 -7.12
N VAL A 31 -3.74 5.29 -8.07
CA VAL A 31 -3.47 3.87 -8.21
C VAL A 31 -2.76 3.61 -9.54
N TYR A 32 -1.66 2.86 -9.48
CA TYR A 32 -0.81 2.52 -10.62
C TYR A 32 -0.70 1.00 -10.78
N GLY A 33 -0.34 0.55 -11.98
CA GLY A 33 -0.23 -0.87 -12.31
C GLY A 33 -1.58 -1.52 -12.59
N GLY A 34 -1.66 -2.85 -12.41
CA GLY A 34 -2.87 -3.62 -12.68
C GLY A 34 -3.22 -3.65 -14.17
N HIS A 35 -2.33 -4.20 -15.01
CA HIS A 35 -2.61 -4.39 -16.43
C HIS A 35 -3.98 -5.07 -16.61
N ASN A 36 -4.82 -4.50 -17.49
CA ASN A 36 -6.19 -4.94 -17.77
C ASN A 36 -7.25 -4.63 -16.68
N LEU A 37 -6.93 -3.85 -15.65
CA LEU A 37 -7.93 -3.34 -14.72
C LEU A 37 -8.47 -1.98 -15.19
N SER A 38 -9.79 -1.91 -15.35
CA SER A 38 -10.47 -0.62 -15.56
C SER A 38 -10.68 0.07 -14.21
N ASN A 39 -10.16 1.29 -14.06
CA ASN A 39 -10.30 2.15 -12.88
C ASN A 39 -10.05 1.43 -11.53
N PRO A 40 -8.85 0.85 -11.31
CA PRO A 40 -8.57 0.10 -10.08
C PRO A 40 -8.70 0.95 -8.80
N ALA A 41 -8.61 2.28 -8.91
CA ALA A 41 -8.80 3.21 -7.80
C ALA A 41 -10.20 3.13 -7.16
N ASP A 42 -11.24 2.81 -7.92
CA ASP A 42 -12.62 2.73 -7.41
C ASP A 42 -12.83 1.56 -6.44
N ASN A 43 -11.96 0.55 -6.53
CA ASN A 43 -11.97 -0.61 -5.64
C ASN A 43 -11.04 -0.43 -4.43
N CYS A 44 -10.42 0.73 -4.28
CA CYS A 44 -9.47 1.05 -3.23
C CYS A 44 -10.04 2.08 -2.26
N THR A 45 -9.75 1.88 -0.97
CA THR A 45 -10.19 2.73 0.12
C THR A 45 -9.02 3.07 1.02
N PHE A 46 -9.04 4.29 1.56
CA PHE A 46 -8.08 4.74 2.56
C PHE A 46 -8.83 5.44 3.69
N THR A 47 -8.73 4.85 4.88
CA THR A 47 -9.43 5.30 6.08
C THR A 47 -8.46 5.50 7.24
N LEU A 48 -8.82 6.40 8.15
CA LEU A 48 -8.07 6.67 9.37
C LEU A 48 -8.93 6.32 10.57
N HIS A 49 -8.32 5.76 11.60
CA HIS A 49 -9.03 5.29 12.80
C HIS A 49 -8.29 5.76 14.04
N ARG A 50 -9.01 6.17 15.09
CA ARG A 50 -8.38 6.58 16.35
C ARG A 50 -7.80 5.37 17.09
N THR A 51 -6.55 5.47 17.51
CA THR A 51 -5.80 4.50 18.32
C THR A 51 -5.52 3.15 17.66
N ASN A 52 -6.52 2.49 17.08
CA ASN A 52 -6.39 1.21 16.38
C ASN A 52 -7.41 1.10 15.23
N CYS A 53 -7.17 0.15 14.31
CA CYS A 53 -7.92 -0.01 13.06
C CYS A 53 -9.31 -0.64 13.23
N ASN A 54 -9.67 -1.09 14.44
CA ASN A 54 -10.99 -1.68 14.73
C ASN A 54 -12.01 -0.62 15.14
N LYS A 55 -11.56 0.62 15.41
CA LYS A 55 -12.45 1.75 15.68
C LYS A 55 -13.14 2.22 14.40
N PRO A 56 -14.26 2.96 14.48
CA PRO A 56 -14.85 3.55 13.29
C PRO A 56 -13.86 4.49 12.57
N PRO A 57 -13.98 4.64 11.24
CA PRO A 57 -13.25 5.65 10.49
C PRO A 57 -13.53 7.05 11.05
N ILE A 58 -12.51 7.92 11.02
CA ILE A 58 -12.65 9.33 11.35
C ILE A 58 -13.43 10.02 10.24
N GLU A 59 -14.50 10.72 10.59
CA GLU A 59 -15.35 11.45 9.65
C GLU A 59 -14.74 12.81 9.25
N GLU A 60 -15.17 13.39 8.12
CA GLU A 60 -14.62 14.66 7.59
C GLU A 60 -14.79 15.87 8.52
N ASN A 61 -15.79 15.82 9.41
CA ASN A 61 -16.09 16.88 10.38
C ASN A 61 -15.29 16.72 11.69
N GLU A 62 -14.66 15.59 11.92
CA GLU A 62 -13.94 15.30 13.16
C GLU A 62 -12.55 15.93 13.16
N THR A 63 -12.09 16.29 14.35
CA THR A 63 -10.78 16.88 14.58
C THR A 63 -9.84 15.93 15.32
N ILE A 64 -8.55 16.02 15.03
CA ILE A 64 -7.50 15.27 15.72
C ILE A 64 -6.57 16.21 16.48
N ALA A 65 -6.31 15.88 17.74
CA ALA A 65 -5.23 16.49 18.53
C ALA A 65 -3.85 16.03 18.02
N TRP A 66 -2.80 16.78 18.36
CA TRP A 66 -1.42 16.44 17.97
C TRP A 66 -1.02 15.07 18.49
N ASN A 67 -1.38 14.78 19.74
CA ASN A 67 -1.09 13.53 20.44
C ASN A 67 -2.15 12.45 20.18
N THR A 68 -2.92 12.53 19.10
CA THR A 68 -3.82 11.44 18.73
C THR A 68 -3.01 10.37 17.99
N ARG A 69 -3.02 9.14 18.51
CA ARG A 69 -2.51 7.98 17.78
C ARG A 69 -3.53 7.59 16.70
N ILE A 70 -3.07 7.36 15.48
CA ILE A 70 -3.89 7.04 14.32
C ILE A 70 -3.49 5.69 13.76
N CYS A 71 -4.48 4.86 13.42
CA CYS A 71 -4.30 3.78 12.47
C CYS A 71 -4.68 4.25 11.07
N PHE A 72 -3.76 4.02 10.14
CA PHE A 72 -3.94 4.19 8.71
C PHE A 72 -4.30 2.84 8.11
N GLN A 73 -5.39 2.77 7.37
CA GLN A 73 -5.85 1.54 6.74
C GLN A 73 -6.06 1.78 5.25
N TRP A 74 -5.29 1.08 4.43
CA TRP A 74 -5.49 0.98 2.99
C TRP A 74 -6.07 -0.38 2.66
N HIS A 75 -7.07 -0.42 1.80
CA HIS A 75 -7.66 -1.67 1.36
C HIS A 75 -8.13 -1.56 -0.08
N CYS A 76 -7.69 -2.50 -0.92
CA CYS A 76 -8.19 -2.65 -2.27
C CYS A 76 -8.81 -4.03 -2.44
N ASN A 77 -10.08 -4.08 -2.86
CA ASN A 77 -10.78 -5.34 -3.11
C ASN A 77 -10.68 -5.72 -4.59
N ILE A 78 -9.47 -6.09 -5.02
CA ILE A 78 -9.18 -6.47 -6.40
C ILE A 78 -8.66 -7.90 -6.40
N TYR A 79 -9.42 -8.79 -7.03
CA TYR A 79 -9.13 -10.22 -7.05
C TYR A 79 -7.75 -10.50 -7.66
N GLU A 80 -6.95 -11.36 -7.02
CA GLU A 80 -5.62 -11.80 -7.48
C GLU A 80 -4.59 -10.69 -7.67
N HIS A 81 -4.80 -9.55 -7.00
CA HIS A 81 -3.85 -8.44 -7.03
C HIS A 81 -3.37 -8.08 -5.63
N ALA A 82 -2.06 -7.91 -5.51
CA ALA A 82 -1.41 -7.38 -4.32
C ALA A 82 -1.24 -5.86 -4.45
N ILE A 83 -1.22 -5.19 -3.31
CA ILE A 83 -1.03 -3.74 -3.23
C ILE A 83 0.24 -3.40 -2.46
N ARG A 84 0.91 -2.34 -2.90
CA ARG A 84 1.93 -1.63 -2.14
C ARG A 84 1.53 -0.18 -1.98
N VAL A 85 1.51 0.28 -0.74
CA VAL A 85 1.32 1.69 -0.39
C VAL A 85 2.65 2.41 -0.54
N GLU A 86 2.66 3.53 -1.24
CA GLU A 86 3.87 4.34 -1.46
C GLU A 86 3.52 5.84 -1.57
N ASN A 87 4.52 6.70 -1.46
CA ASN A 87 4.39 8.14 -1.70
C ASN A 87 3.23 8.80 -0.93
N CYS A 88 3.01 8.40 0.31
CA CYS A 88 2.04 9.06 1.18
C CYS A 88 2.61 10.35 1.72
N TRP A 89 1.85 11.44 1.65
CA TRP A 89 2.24 12.73 2.20
C TRP A 89 1.07 13.43 2.89
N VAL A 90 1.42 14.32 3.81
CA VAL A 90 0.52 15.24 4.48
C VAL A 90 0.94 16.69 4.19
N GLY A 91 -0.02 17.60 4.08
CA GLY A 91 0.23 19.03 3.95
C GLY A 91 -0.33 19.62 2.67
N SER A 92 0.51 20.24 1.84
CA SER A 92 0.06 20.86 0.58
C SER A 92 0.85 20.33 -0.61
N LYS A 93 0.29 20.46 -1.82
CA LYS A 93 0.97 20.06 -3.07
C LYS A 93 2.36 20.69 -3.22
N TYR A 94 2.54 21.93 -2.74
CA TYR A 94 3.80 22.66 -2.85
C TYR A 94 4.76 22.42 -1.67
N HIS A 95 4.23 21.97 -0.53
CA HIS A 95 5.00 21.70 0.68
C HIS A 95 4.50 20.37 1.30
N PRO A 96 4.79 19.22 0.66
CA PRO A 96 4.42 17.92 1.17
C PRO A 96 5.41 17.48 2.27
N VAL A 97 4.87 16.89 3.34
CA VAL A 97 5.66 16.13 4.31
C VAL A 97 5.38 14.65 4.04
N TYR A 98 6.39 13.93 3.55
CA TYR A 98 6.24 12.51 3.25
C TYR A 98 6.17 11.69 4.53
N LEU A 99 5.15 10.85 4.58
CA LEU A 99 4.90 9.85 5.62
C LEU A 99 5.46 8.50 5.17
N ILE A 100 5.13 8.10 3.95
CA ILE A 100 5.63 6.88 3.30
C ILE A 100 6.39 7.29 2.04
N THR A 101 7.61 6.80 1.89
CA THR A 101 8.50 7.07 0.76
C THR A 101 8.10 6.28 -0.49
N ALA A 102 8.79 6.52 -1.60
CA ALA A 102 8.51 5.89 -2.89
C ALA A 102 8.79 4.38 -2.91
N ASP A 103 9.66 3.90 -2.02
CA ASP A 103 9.95 2.49 -1.80
C ASP A 103 8.92 1.79 -0.89
N GLY A 104 7.90 2.51 -0.41
CA GLY A 104 6.87 1.97 0.48
C GLY A 104 7.27 1.90 1.95
N CYS A 105 8.43 2.45 2.32
CA CYS A 105 8.90 2.51 3.70
C CYS A 105 8.41 3.76 4.44
N SER A 106 8.39 3.72 5.77
CA SER A 106 8.18 4.95 6.54
C SER A 106 9.36 5.92 6.37
N SER A 107 9.03 7.20 6.10
CA SER A 107 10.03 8.26 6.11
C SER A 107 10.50 8.61 7.53
N GLU A 108 9.64 8.42 8.52
CA GLU A 108 9.89 8.77 9.93
C GLU A 108 8.99 7.92 10.83
N THR A 109 9.60 6.93 11.48
CA THR A 109 8.91 5.91 12.27
C THR A 109 8.13 6.46 13.46
N THR A 110 8.51 7.64 13.97
CA THR A 110 7.78 8.32 15.04
C THR A 110 6.46 8.92 14.56
N MET A 111 6.34 9.27 13.27
CA MET A 111 5.10 9.78 12.69
C MET A 111 4.19 8.66 12.19
N ILE A 112 4.76 7.64 11.55
CA ILE A 112 4.02 6.50 11.00
C ILE A 112 4.96 5.30 10.91
N SER A 113 4.49 4.09 11.21
CA SER A 113 5.27 2.87 10.96
C SER A 113 5.27 2.50 9.47
N THR A 114 6.20 1.68 9.02
CA THR A 114 6.07 1.09 7.68
C THR A 114 4.79 0.24 7.61
N PRO A 115 3.97 0.34 6.53
CA PRO A 115 2.74 -0.40 6.39
C PRO A 115 2.95 -1.91 6.50
N ARG A 116 2.08 -2.58 7.25
CA ARG A 116 2.06 -4.04 7.37
C ARG A 116 0.89 -4.59 6.59
N TYR A 117 1.13 -5.62 5.80
CA TYR A 117 0.15 -6.17 4.88
C TYR A 117 -0.51 -7.41 5.46
N ASP A 118 -1.75 -7.67 5.07
CA ASP A 118 -2.43 -8.91 5.39
C ASP A 118 -1.93 -10.08 4.52
N SER A 119 -2.39 -11.29 4.82
CA SER A 119 -1.95 -12.49 4.10
C SER A 119 -2.30 -12.50 2.61
N LYS A 120 -3.33 -11.75 2.21
CA LYS A 120 -3.74 -11.59 0.81
C LYS A 120 -3.04 -10.43 0.10
N MET A 121 -2.27 -9.62 0.82
CA MET A 121 -1.63 -8.40 0.32
C MET A 121 -2.63 -7.41 -0.30
N GLN A 122 -3.90 -7.44 0.14
CA GLN A 122 -4.98 -6.56 -0.33
C GLN A 122 -5.31 -5.47 0.69
N LYS A 123 -4.77 -5.60 1.91
CA LYS A 123 -4.95 -4.64 3.00
C LYS A 123 -3.60 -4.32 3.61
N ALA A 124 -3.37 -3.04 3.85
CA ALA A 124 -2.19 -2.54 4.55
C ALA A 124 -2.62 -1.69 5.75
N LEU A 125 -1.93 -1.87 6.88
CA LEU A 125 -2.18 -1.15 8.13
C LEU A 125 -0.89 -0.47 8.60
N SER A 126 -1.01 0.76 9.09
CA SER A 126 0.09 1.42 9.77
C SER A 126 -0.40 2.17 11.01
N LEU A 127 0.47 2.30 12.01
CA LEU A 127 0.20 3.04 13.24
C LEU A 127 1.17 4.22 13.35
N GLY A 128 0.66 5.35 13.81
CA GLY A 128 1.46 6.56 13.89
C GLY A 128 0.86 7.66 14.75
N TRP A 129 1.62 8.74 14.92
CA TRP A 129 1.15 10.00 15.49
C TRP A 129 1.15 11.03 14.36
N LEU A 130 -0.04 11.43 13.90
CA LEU A 130 -0.17 12.44 12.83
C LEU A 130 0.02 13.85 13.42
N SER A 131 1.26 14.12 13.84
CA SER A 131 1.68 15.31 14.59
C SER A 131 1.96 16.53 13.71
N VAL A 132 1.93 16.40 12.38
CA VAL A 132 2.21 17.49 11.46
C VAL A 132 1.16 18.61 11.63
N ARG A 133 1.61 19.87 11.74
CA ARG A 133 0.76 21.06 11.80
C ARG A 133 1.32 22.14 10.89
N GLN A 134 0.48 22.74 10.06
CA GLN A 134 0.87 23.81 9.13
C GLN A 134 0.31 25.15 9.60
N VAL A 135 1.15 26.19 9.61
CA VAL A 135 0.75 27.54 9.97
C VAL A 135 -0.33 28.04 9.01
N GLY A 136 -1.45 28.49 9.55
CA GLY A 136 -2.56 29.06 8.77
C GLY A 136 -3.53 28.05 8.17
N PHE A 137 -3.34 26.74 8.41
CA PHE A 137 -4.26 25.69 7.97
C PHE A 137 -5.02 25.10 9.16
N THR A 138 -6.32 24.86 8.98
CA THR A 138 -7.21 24.25 9.99
C THR A 138 -7.50 22.77 9.70
N TYR A 139 -6.90 22.24 8.64
CA TYR A 139 -7.05 20.86 8.22
C TYR A 139 -5.72 20.30 7.70
N LEU A 140 -5.56 18.99 7.79
CA LEU A 140 -4.47 18.24 7.19
C LEU A 140 -4.99 17.52 5.96
N ARG A 141 -4.36 17.79 4.83
CA ARG A 141 -4.65 17.07 3.59
C ARG A 141 -3.68 15.90 3.46
N LEU A 142 -4.21 14.71 3.26
CA LEU A 142 -3.46 13.47 3.10
C LEU A 142 -3.68 12.91 1.71
N LYS A 143 -2.61 12.44 1.07
CA LYS A 143 -2.71 11.73 -0.21
C LYS A 143 -1.68 10.61 -0.23
N CYS A 144 -2.05 9.48 -0.83
CA CYS A 144 -1.21 8.32 -0.99
C CYS A 144 -1.28 7.78 -2.41
N HIS A 145 -0.24 7.07 -2.81
CA HIS A 145 -0.23 6.25 -4.01
C HIS A 145 -0.32 4.77 -3.64
N ILE A 146 -0.92 3.98 -4.52
CA ILE A 146 -0.96 2.53 -4.42
C ILE A 146 -0.42 1.96 -5.73
N GLN A 147 0.62 1.15 -5.63
CA GLN A 147 1.07 0.31 -6.73
C GLN A 147 0.37 -1.04 -6.63
N ILE A 148 -0.20 -1.51 -7.73
CA ILE A 148 -0.88 -2.79 -7.83
C ILE A 148 -0.11 -3.70 -8.78
N CYS A 149 0.02 -4.97 -8.41
CA CYS A 149 0.55 -6.00 -9.29
C CYS A 149 -0.28 -7.29 -9.15
N HIS A 150 -0.31 -8.07 -10.22
CA HIS A 150 -0.93 -9.39 -10.17
C HIS A 150 -0.09 -10.27 -9.25
N VAL A 151 -0.74 -11.07 -8.40
CA VAL A 151 -0.03 -11.90 -7.43
C VAL A 151 0.95 -12.82 -8.15
N CYS A 152 0.52 -13.60 -9.14
CA CYS A 152 1.40 -14.54 -9.86
C CYS A 152 2.50 -13.92 -10.75
N ASP A 153 2.70 -12.61 -10.71
CA ASP A 153 3.79 -11.96 -11.43
C ASP A 153 5.07 -12.01 -10.58
N ASP A 154 6.15 -12.56 -11.14
CA ASP A 154 7.45 -12.66 -10.47
C ASP A 154 7.97 -11.28 -10.05
N GLU A 155 7.73 -10.23 -10.84
CA GLU A 155 8.13 -8.86 -10.50
C GLU A 155 7.36 -8.33 -9.29
N CYS A 156 6.13 -8.77 -9.08
CA CYS A 156 5.31 -8.38 -7.93
C CYS A 156 5.98 -8.78 -6.61
N THR A 157 6.71 -9.91 -6.59
CA THR A 157 7.44 -10.38 -5.40
C THR A 157 8.59 -9.48 -4.99
N LEU A 158 9.19 -8.76 -5.95
CA LEU A 158 10.30 -7.85 -5.71
C LEU A 158 9.81 -6.47 -5.26
N LEU A 159 8.57 -6.13 -5.59
CA LEU A 159 7.96 -4.85 -5.29
C LEU A 159 7.17 -4.87 -3.98
N THR A 160 6.45 -5.96 -3.70
CA THR A 160 5.41 -6.04 -2.66
C THR A 160 5.56 -7.31 -1.82
N PRO A 161 5.66 -7.23 -0.48
CA PRO A 161 5.80 -6.02 0.34
C PRO A 161 7.20 -5.39 0.21
N PRO A 162 7.39 -4.13 0.66
CA PRO A 162 8.71 -3.49 0.62
C PRO A 162 9.73 -4.24 1.49
N MET A 163 10.91 -4.53 0.93
CA MET A 163 11.89 -5.45 1.56
C MET A 163 12.97 -4.75 2.41
N ASN A 164 13.24 -3.47 2.17
CA ASN A 164 14.44 -2.78 2.68
C ASN A 164 14.13 -1.64 3.67
N CYS A 165 13.04 -1.73 4.42
CA CYS A 165 12.73 -0.70 5.42
C CYS A 165 13.56 -0.88 6.69
N THR A 166 14.11 0.21 7.22
CA THR A 166 15.02 0.19 8.38
C THR A 166 14.31 -0.16 9.68
N ASP A 167 13.03 0.21 9.80
CA ASP A 167 12.17 -0.01 10.97
C ASP A 167 11.67 -1.44 11.10
N TYR A 168 11.81 -2.21 10.03
CA TYR A 168 11.57 -3.64 9.99
C TYR A 168 12.70 -4.44 10.66
N SER A 169 13.93 -3.93 10.73
CA SER A 169 15.16 -4.69 11.04
C SER A 169 15.13 -5.58 12.30
N ASN A 170 14.36 -5.23 13.33
CA ASN A 170 14.21 -6.08 14.54
C ASN A 170 13.03 -7.07 14.48
N SER A 171 12.05 -6.84 13.62
CA SER A 171 10.83 -7.67 13.50
C SER A 171 10.84 -8.58 12.26
N TYR A 172 11.52 -8.17 11.19
CA TYR A 172 11.44 -8.77 9.86
C TYR A 172 12.12 -10.12 9.75
N ASN A 173 13.22 -10.36 10.48
CA ASN A 173 13.79 -11.70 10.56
C ASN A 173 12.82 -12.72 11.18
N HIS A 174 11.92 -12.27 12.07
CA HIS A 174 10.90 -13.12 12.68
C HIS A 174 9.65 -13.25 11.79
N TYR A 175 9.26 -12.18 11.08
CA TYR A 175 8.10 -12.18 10.18
C TYR A 175 8.43 -12.60 8.73
N ARG A 176 9.69 -12.96 8.43
CA ARG A 176 10.13 -13.45 7.12
C ARG A 176 9.32 -14.66 6.64
N GLN A 177 8.84 -15.50 7.54
CA GLN A 177 8.00 -16.65 7.16
C GLN A 177 6.51 -16.30 7.04
N VAL A 178 6.07 -15.14 7.53
CA VAL A 178 4.66 -14.71 7.57
C VAL A 178 4.35 -13.68 6.48
N ASN A 179 5.35 -12.89 6.06
CA ASN A 179 5.23 -11.82 5.06
C ASN A 179 5.68 -12.25 3.65
N PHE A 180 6.23 -13.45 3.49
CA PHE A 180 6.51 -14.01 2.17
C PHE A 180 5.20 -14.51 1.59
N TRP A 181 4.52 -13.62 0.89
CA TRP A 181 3.23 -13.86 0.28
C TRP A 181 3.27 -15.07 -0.69
N ASN A 182 4.41 -15.34 -1.33
CA ASN A 182 4.67 -16.52 -2.17
C ASN A 182 4.68 -17.86 -1.41
N SER A 183 4.65 -17.83 -0.07
CA SER A 183 4.53 -19.02 0.78
C SER A 183 3.15 -19.14 1.42
N SER A 184 2.26 -18.16 1.17
CA SER A 184 0.89 -18.18 1.69
C SER A 184 0.04 -19.22 0.96
N SER A 185 -0.98 -19.75 1.65
CA SER A 185 -1.97 -20.62 1.02
C SER A 185 -2.70 -19.90 -0.12
N TYR A 186 -2.94 -18.60 0.02
CA TYR A 186 -3.58 -17.77 -0.99
C TYR A 186 -2.80 -17.75 -2.31
N PHE A 187 -1.49 -17.50 -2.28
CA PHE A 187 -0.65 -17.59 -3.48
C PHE A 187 -0.67 -18.97 -4.10
N ASN A 188 -0.50 -20.01 -3.30
CA ASN A 188 -0.46 -21.38 -3.80
C ASN A 188 -1.78 -21.78 -4.48
N GLU A 189 -2.93 -21.38 -3.91
CA GLU A 189 -4.24 -21.62 -4.52
C GLU A 189 -4.41 -20.86 -5.84
N THR A 190 -4.02 -19.59 -5.90
CA THR A 190 -4.18 -18.74 -7.08
C THR A 190 -3.21 -19.08 -8.22
N CYS A 191 -1.94 -19.32 -7.91
CA CYS A 191 -0.89 -19.41 -8.92
C CYS A 191 -0.51 -20.85 -9.31
N ASN A 192 -0.76 -21.85 -8.45
CA ASN A 192 -0.50 -23.24 -8.86
C ASN A 192 -1.63 -23.82 -9.71
N PHE A 193 -2.88 -23.33 -9.58
CA PHE A 193 -3.98 -23.77 -10.45
C PHE A 193 -3.81 -23.35 -11.92
N THR A 194 -3.21 -22.18 -12.16
CA THR A 194 -2.93 -21.68 -13.52
C THR A 194 -1.78 -22.41 -14.21
N SER A 195 -0.90 -23.10 -13.47
CA SER A 195 0.13 -23.97 -14.05
C SER A 195 -0.43 -25.28 -14.64
N SER A 196 -1.59 -25.74 -14.16
CA SER A 196 -2.23 -26.98 -14.67
C SER A 196 -3.05 -26.76 -15.95
N SER A 197 -3.37 -25.53 -16.34
CA SER A 197 -4.14 -25.23 -17.57
C SER A 197 -3.27 -24.82 -18.76
N ARG A 198 -1.96 -24.63 -18.56
CA ARG A 198 -0.99 -24.36 -19.62
C ARG A 198 -0.36 -25.66 -20.13
N ASN A 199 -1.22 -26.59 -20.59
CA ASN A 199 -0.77 -27.63 -21.52
C ASN A 199 -0.63 -26.98 -22.90
N ASP A 200 0.54 -26.40 -23.17
CA ASP A 200 0.91 -25.96 -24.52
C ASP A 200 0.75 -27.16 -25.49
N PRO A 201 0.00 -27.02 -26.60
CA PRO A 201 -0.26 -28.12 -27.53
C PRO A 201 0.93 -28.36 -28.48
N VAL A 202 2.16 -28.25 -28.00
CA VAL A 202 3.37 -28.35 -28.85
C VAL A 202 4.02 -29.74 -28.78
N SER A 203 3.67 -30.59 -27.81
CA SER A 203 4.27 -31.93 -27.66
C SER A 203 3.56 -33.06 -28.42
N LEU A 204 2.28 -32.90 -28.79
CA LEU A 204 1.51 -33.97 -29.47
C LEU A 204 1.86 -34.14 -30.95
N ASN A 205 2.33 -33.08 -31.63
CA ASN A 205 2.68 -33.16 -33.05
C ASN A 205 3.98 -33.95 -33.29
N LEU A 206 5.00 -33.83 -32.43
CA LEU A 206 6.25 -34.59 -32.62
C LEU A 206 6.04 -36.11 -32.46
N TYR A 207 5.16 -36.52 -31.54
CA TYR A 207 4.84 -37.94 -31.37
C TYR A 207 4.05 -38.50 -32.56
N LEU A 208 3.11 -37.74 -33.14
CA LEU A 208 2.40 -38.18 -34.35
C LEU A 208 3.35 -38.32 -35.55
N PHE A 209 4.29 -37.40 -35.75
CA PHE A 209 5.28 -37.49 -36.82
C PHE A 209 6.22 -38.70 -36.66
N LEU A 210 6.65 -39.02 -35.44
CA LEU A 210 7.47 -40.19 -35.17
C LEU A 210 6.72 -41.51 -35.38
N ILE A 211 5.44 -41.58 -35.00
CA ILE A 211 4.62 -42.77 -35.21
C ILE A 211 4.34 -42.99 -36.71
N ILE A 212 4.06 -41.92 -37.46
CA ILE A 212 3.84 -42.03 -38.92
C ILE A 212 5.12 -42.49 -39.63
N HIS A 213 6.29 -41.99 -39.25
CA HIS A 213 7.56 -42.45 -39.84
C HIS A 213 7.90 -43.90 -39.50
N LEU A 214 7.62 -44.36 -38.28
CA LEU A 214 7.81 -45.75 -37.89
C LEU A 214 6.84 -46.69 -38.62
N PHE A 215 5.59 -46.28 -38.83
CA PHE A 215 4.62 -47.05 -39.64
C PHE A 215 5.02 -47.12 -41.12
N TYR A 216 5.54 -46.03 -41.70
CA TYR A 216 5.99 -46.02 -43.09
C TYR A 216 7.21 -46.93 -43.31
N HIS A 217 8.14 -46.99 -42.35
CA HIS A 217 9.29 -47.88 -42.43
C HIS A 217 8.93 -49.37 -42.26
N TYR A 218 7.88 -49.69 -41.51
CA TYR A 218 7.46 -51.07 -41.29
C TYR A 218 6.66 -51.67 -42.45
N PHE A 219 6.00 -50.83 -43.27
CA PHE A 219 5.20 -51.28 -44.42
C PHE A 219 5.95 -51.29 -45.76
N MET A 220 7.17 -50.76 -45.83
CA MET A 220 8.05 -50.79 -47.02
C MET A 220 9.31 -51.68 -46.83
N SER A 221 9.22 -52.76 -46.04
CA SER A 221 10.18 -53.88 -46.07
C SER A 221 9.46 -55.19 -46.35
#